data_AF-A0A5A7N144-F1
#
_entry.id   AF-A0A5A7N144-F1
#
_cell.length_a   1.000
_cell.length_b   1.000
_cell.length_c   1.000
_cell.angle_alpha   90.00
_cell.angle_beta   90.00
_cell.angle_gamma   90.00
#
_symmetry.space_group_name_H-M   'P 1'
#
loop_
_entity.id
_entity.type
_entity.pdbx_description
1 polymer ?
#
loop_
_entity_poly.entity_id
_entity_poly.type
_entity_poly.pdbx_seq_one_letter_code
_entity_poly.pdbx_strand_id
1 'polypeptide(L)'
;MGSQLWRQDTDSDLMAAVIVTIMLIPQSLAYAMLAGLPPEAGLYASIVPILLYALFGTSQVLAVGPVAVVSLMTAAAVSQVASEGSMGYAAAALTLALLSGGMLLVMGVLRMGFIANFLSHPVIAGFITASGLLIATSQMKHILGVPASGYTLPEMLLSLARHIGDLNLPTLLIGAGSTAFLFWVRKGMKPLLKRMGMGMADGISDTLSRIGPVLAIIVTTLLVALLDLADRGVAIVGAVPQSFRPLPSPILAPT
;
A
#
# COMPACT_ATOMS: atom_id res chain seq x y z
N MET A 1 20.33 17.57 30.76
CA MET A 1 20.41 17.66 29.29
C MET A 1 19.84 16.42 28.59
N GLY A 2 20.08 15.19 29.09
CA GLY A 2 19.45 13.97 28.51
C GLY A 2 17.93 13.91 28.61
N SER A 3 17.31 14.28 29.74
CA SER A 3 15.85 14.20 29.95
C SER A 3 15.01 15.18 29.11
N GLN A 4 15.62 16.21 28.53
CA GLN A 4 14.94 17.15 27.62
C GLN A 4 14.88 16.62 26.18
N LEU A 5 15.87 15.82 25.75
CA LEU A 5 15.85 15.13 24.45
C LEU A 5 14.74 14.07 24.42
N TRP A 6 14.67 13.21 25.44
CA TRP A 6 13.62 12.18 25.55
C TRP A 6 12.19 12.76 25.54
N ARG A 7 11.96 13.92 26.14
CA ARG A 7 10.64 14.57 26.15
C ARG A 7 10.26 15.21 24.81
N GLN A 8 11.22 15.77 24.07
CA GLN A 8 10.95 16.31 22.74
C GLN A 8 10.67 15.20 21.72
N ASP A 9 11.38 14.07 21.82
CA ASP A 9 11.16 12.92 20.95
C ASP A 9 9.78 12.29 21.22
N THR A 10 9.29 12.30 22.45
CA THR A 10 7.99 11.67 22.80
C THR A 10 6.80 12.31 22.08
N ASP A 11 6.74 13.64 22.00
CA ASP A 11 5.63 14.34 21.33
C ASP A 11 5.68 14.16 19.81
N SER A 12 6.88 14.20 19.21
CA SER A 12 7.06 13.94 17.78
C SER A 12 6.79 12.49 17.42
N ASP A 13 7.20 11.55 18.26
CA ASP A 13 7.00 10.11 18.08
C ASP A 13 5.53 9.75 18.23
N LEU A 14 4.83 10.34 19.20
CA LEU A 14 3.39 10.15 19.36
C LEU A 14 2.64 10.66 18.13
N MET A 15 2.98 11.85 17.63
CA MET A 15 2.35 12.39 16.42
C MET A 15 2.66 11.53 15.18
N ALA A 16 3.91 11.09 15.04
CA ALA A 16 4.32 10.19 13.96
C ALA A 16 3.59 8.84 14.05
N ALA A 17 3.46 8.25 15.24
CA ALA A 17 2.76 7.00 15.48
C ALA A 17 1.28 7.11 15.11
N VAL A 18 0.60 8.20 15.49
CA VAL A 18 -0.79 8.46 15.10
C VAL A 18 -0.93 8.55 13.58
N ILE A 19 -0.07 9.33 12.92
CA ILE A 19 -0.10 9.49 11.46
C ILE A 19 0.14 8.16 10.75
N VAL A 20 1.17 7.42 11.17
CA VAL A 20 1.52 6.12 10.58
C VAL A 20 0.39 5.13 10.77
N THR A 21 -0.21 5.06 11.96
CA THR A 21 -1.33 4.15 12.26
C THR A 21 -2.54 4.46 11.39
N ILE A 22 -2.93 5.73 11.27
CA ILE A 22 -4.06 6.14 10.43
C ILE A 22 -3.79 5.83 8.96
N MET A 23 -2.57 6.06 8.48
CA MET A 23 -2.18 5.80 7.08
C MET A 23 -2.06 4.31 6.76
N LEU A 24 -1.68 3.50 7.73
CA LEU A 24 -1.46 2.07 7.55
C LEU A 24 -2.75 1.33 7.22
N ILE A 25 -3.90 1.77 7.74
CA ILE A 25 -5.21 1.18 7.42
C ILE A 25 -5.47 1.23 5.90
N PRO A 26 -5.67 2.40 5.26
CA PRO A 26 -5.98 2.45 3.83
C PRO A 26 -4.84 1.91 2.96
N GLN A 27 -3.59 2.11 3.36
CA GLN A 27 -2.45 1.59 2.61
C GLN A 27 -2.44 0.05 2.59
N SER A 28 -2.69 -0.59 3.72
CA SER A 28 -2.70 -2.05 3.82
C SER A 28 -3.84 -2.68 3.04
N LEU A 29 -5.05 -2.09 3.09
CA LEU A 29 -6.19 -2.52 2.28
C LEU A 29 -5.85 -2.46 0.79
N ALA A 30 -5.29 -1.33 0.34
CA ALA A 30 -4.91 -1.13 -1.06
C ALA A 30 -3.86 -2.16 -1.51
N TYR A 31 -2.86 -2.44 -0.69
CA TYR A 31 -1.82 -3.42 -1.01
C TYR A 31 -2.33 -4.87 -1.03
N ALA A 32 -3.26 -5.23 -0.15
CA ALA A 32 -3.93 -6.53 -0.24
C ALA A 32 -4.73 -6.68 -1.54
N MET A 33 -5.43 -5.62 -1.95
CA MET A 33 -6.16 -5.60 -3.22
C MET A 33 -5.21 -5.69 -4.42
N LEU A 34 -4.01 -5.09 -4.35
CA LEU A 34 -2.98 -5.30 -5.38
C LEU A 34 -2.44 -6.72 -5.42
N ALA A 35 -2.45 -7.41 -4.28
CA ALA A 35 -2.11 -8.84 -4.19
C ALA A 35 -3.26 -9.77 -4.62
N GLY A 36 -4.39 -9.23 -5.09
CA GLY A 36 -5.58 -10.03 -5.45
C GLY A 36 -6.32 -10.64 -4.25
N LEU A 37 -6.03 -10.17 -3.03
CA LEU A 37 -6.61 -10.67 -1.79
C LEU A 37 -7.73 -9.76 -1.26
N PRO A 38 -8.65 -10.29 -0.44
CA PRO A 38 -9.62 -9.48 0.29
C PRO A 38 -8.93 -8.38 1.12
N PRO A 39 -9.54 -7.18 1.26
CA PRO A 39 -8.90 -6.05 1.93
C PRO A 39 -8.39 -6.37 3.36
N GLU A 40 -9.11 -7.20 4.09
CA GLU A 40 -8.79 -7.58 5.49
C GLU A 40 -7.45 -8.30 5.59
N ALA A 41 -7.02 -9.00 4.53
CA ALA A 41 -5.71 -9.64 4.47
C ALA A 41 -4.58 -8.63 4.71
N GLY A 42 -4.76 -7.39 4.26
CA GLY A 42 -3.81 -6.30 4.46
C GLY A 42 -3.66 -5.90 5.93
N LEU A 43 -4.77 -5.89 6.66
CA LEU A 43 -4.77 -5.61 8.10
C LEU A 43 -3.96 -6.66 8.86
N TYR A 44 -4.17 -7.96 8.56
CA TYR A 44 -3.37 -9.04 9.14
C TYR A 44 -1.89 -8.93 8.76
N ALA A 45 -1.60 -8.63 7.49
CA ALA A 45 -0.25 -8.43 6.96
C ALA A 45 0.47 -7.19 7.51
N SER A 46 -0.23 -6.33 8.26
CA SER A 46 0.35 -5.12 8.85
C SER A 46 0.48 -5.22 10.36
N ILE A 47 -0.56 -5.72 11.05
CA ILE A 47 -0.56 -5.83 12.52
C ILE A 47 0.46 -6.86 13.00
N VAL A 48 0.47 -8.07 12.41
CA VAL A 48 1.33 -9.17 12.89
C VAL A 48 2.82 -8.83 12.72
N PRO A 49 3.31 -8.35 11.56
CA PRO A 49 4.72 -7.99 11.42
C PRO A 49 5.15 -6.84 12.33
N ILE A 50 4.29 -5.86 12.61
CA ILE A 50 4.61 -4.76 13.53
C ILE A 50 4.79 -5.27 14.95
N LEU A 51 3.90 -6.15 15.43
CA LEU A 51 4.03 -6.75 16.77
C LEU A 51 5.31 -7.59 16.89
N LEU A 52 5.62 -8.38 15.87
CA LEU A 52 6.88 -9.13 15.83
C LEU A 52 8.10 -8.20 15.78
N TYR A 53 8.06 -7.13 14.97
CA TYR A 53 9.14 -6.17 14.88
C TYR A 53 9.33 -5.38 16.18
N ALA A 54 8.27 -5.08 16.91
CA ALA A 54 8.38 -4.43 18.22
C ALA A 54 9.11 -5.29 19.26
N LEU A 55 9.01 -6.63 19.15
CA LEU A 55 9.66 -7.58 20.06
C LEU A 55 11.09 -7.93 19.64
N PHE A 56 11.34 -8.10 18.33
CA PHE A 56 12.59 -8.63 17.79
C PHE A 56 13.43 -7.62 16.99
N GLY A 57 12.84 -6.47 16.65
CA GLY A 57 13.46 -5.44 15.82
C GLY A 57 14.60 -4.74 16.55
N THR A 58 15.65 -4.41 15.79
CA THR A 58 16.85 -3.75 16.31
C THR A 58 16.95 -2.28 15.94
N SER A 59 16.14 -1.81 14.97
CA SER A 59 16.12 -0.41 14.54
C SER A 59 14.88 0.31 15.05
N GLN A 60 15.08 1.46 15.67
CA GLN A 60 14.00 2.29 16.22
C GLN A 60 13.22 3.07 15.15
N VAL A 61 13.71 3.12 13.91
CA VAL A 61 13.14 3.95 12.83
C VAL A 61 12.58 3.13 11.66
N LEU A 62 12.75 1.81 11.66
CA LEU A 62 12.25 0.96 10.58
C LEU A 62 10.78 0.59 10.83
N ALA A 63 9.91 1.00 9.93
CA ALA A 63 8.53 0.54 9.90
C ALA A 63 8.40 -0.70 9.00
N VAL A 64 7.83 -1.77 9.53
CA VAL A 64 7.56 -3.01 8.78
C VAL A 64 6.09 -3.05 8.41
N GLY A 65 5.80 -3.42 7.16
CA GLY A 65 4.43 -3.55 6.68
C GLY A 65 4.40 -4.05 5.23
N PRO A 66 3.19 -4.20 4.66
CA PRO A 66 3.06 -4.58 3.26
C PRO A 66 3.65 -3.51 2.35
N VAL A 67 4.17 -3.95 1.21
CA VAL A 67 4.79 -3.10 0.19
C VAL A 67 4.15 -3.39 -1.16
N ALA A 68 3.87 -2.34 -1.95
CA ALA A 68 3.22 -2.47 -3.26
C ALA A 68 3.91 -3.47 -4.20
N VAL A 69 5.25 -3.44 -4.28
CA VAL A 69 6.02 -4.34 -5.16
C VAL A 69 5.83 -5.79 -4.76
N VAL A 70 5.99 -6.10 -3.47
CA VAL A 70 5.81 -7.47 -2.94
C VAL A 70 4.38 -7.94 -3.14
N SER A 71 3.40 -7.03 -3.05
CA SER A 71 1.99 -7.33 -3.30
C SER A 71 1.74 -7.72 -4.76
N LEU A 72 2.26 -6.95 -5.72
CA LEU A 72 2.18 -7.28 -7.14
C LEU A 72 2.91 -8.59 -7.48
N MET A 73 4.09 -8.83 -6.88
CA MET A 73 4.82 -10.08 -7.05
C MET A 73 4.09 -11.28 -6.45
N THR A 74 3.41 -11.09 -5.32
CA THR A 74 2.55 -12.11 -4.70
C THR A 74 1.39 -12.45 -5.63
N ALA A 75 0.69 -11.44 -6.17
CA ALA A 75 -0.38 -11.66 -7.13
C ALA A 75 0.12 -12.45 -8.35
N ALA A 76 1.24 -12.03 -8.94
CA ALA A 76 1.83 -12.66 -10.11
C ALA A 76 2.30 -14.11 -9.88
N ALA A 77 2.73 -14.44 -8.66
CA ALA A 77 3.13 -15.81 -8.32
C ALA A 77 1.93 -16.71 -8.04
N VAL A 78 0.96 -16.20 -7.26
CA VAL A 78 -0.23 -16.95 -6.85
C VAL A 78 -1.17 -17.18 -8.04
N SER A 79 -1.29 -16.22 -8.96
CA SER A 79 -2.12 -16.33 -10.16
C SER A 79 -1.75 -17.49 -11.08
N GLN A 80 -0.51 -17.99 -10.98
CA GLN A 80 -0.03 -19.13 -11.78
C GLN A 80 -0.52 -20.47 -11.25
N VAL A 81 -0.98 -20.52 -10.00
CA VAL A 81 -1.39 -21.77 -9.31
C VAL A 81 -2.83 -21.74 -8.82
N ALA A 82 -3.43 -20.55 -8.68
CA ALA A 82 -4.82 -20.38 -8.30
C ALA A 82 -5.42 -19.15 -9.01
N SER A 83 -6.69 -19.25 -9.43
CA SER A 83 -7.41 -18.11 -9.98
C SER A 83 -7.79 -17.11 -8.90
N GLU A 84 -7.66 -15.81 -9.20
CA GLU A 84 -8.10 -14.72 -8.32
C GLU A 84 -9.57 -14.91 -7.90
N GLY A 85 -9.87 -14.68 -6.61
CA GLY A 85 -11.22 -14.86 -6.05
C GLY A 85 -11.61 -16.31 -5.73
N SER A 86 -10.82 -17.31 -6.12
CA SER A 86 -11.07 -18.71 -5.73
C SER A 86 -10.77 -18.95 -4.24
N MET A 87 -11.38 -19.98 -3.65
CA MET A 87 -11.06 -20.40 -2.27
C MET A 87 -9.57 -20.76 -2.10
N GLY A 88 -8.93 -21.27 -3.15
CA GLY A 88 -7.51 -21.66 -3.14
C GLY A 88 -6.54 -20.48 -3.19
N TYR A 89 -6.96 -19.30 -3.66
CA TYR A 89 -6.08 -18.15 -3.86
C TYR A 89 -5.48 -17.64 -2.55
N ALA A 90 -6.33 -17.45 -1.53
CA ALA A 90 -5.89 -17.00 -0.21
C ALA A 90 -4.97 -18.04 0.48
N ALA A 91 -5.27 -19.34 0.30
CA ALA A 91 -4.44 -20.41 0.84
C ALA A 91 -3.07 -20.48 0.14
N ALA A 92 -3.01 -20.31 -1.19
CA ALA A 92 -1.77 -20.25 -1.95
C ALA A 92 -0.92 -19.02 -1.58
N ALA A 93 -1.55 -17.86 -1.40
CA ALA A 93 -0.86 -16.67 -0.90
C ALA A 93 -0.29 -16.87 0.51
N LEU A 94 -1.03 -17.53 1.41
CA LEU A 94 -0.55 -17.88 2.74
C LEU A 94 0.62 -18.88 2.67
N THR A 95 0.53 -19.91 1.84
CA THR A 95 1.63 -20.85 1.60
C THR A 95 2.87 -20.12 1.11
N LEU A 96 2.74 -19.22 0.13
CA LEU A 96 3.85 -18.42 -0.38
C LEU A 96 4.47 -17.56 0.72
N ALA A 97 3.65 -16.90 1.53
CA ALA A 97 4.13 -16.10 2.67
C ALA A 97 4.89 -16.95 3.70
N LEU A 98 4.41 -18.16 4.02
CA LEU A 98 5.08 -19.09 4.93
C LEU A 98 6.41 -19.61 4.36
N LEU A 99 6.44 -19.96 3.07
CA LEU A 99 7.66 -20.42 2.39
C LEU A 99 8.70 -19.30 2.32
N SER A 100 8.31 -18.09 1.90
CA SER A 100 9.19 -16.93 1.88
C SER A 100 9.68 -16.56 3.29
N GLY A 101 8.80 -16.55 4.28
CA GLY A 101 9.15 -16.30 5.68
C GLY A 101 10.11 -17.36 6.24
N GLY A 102 9.86 -18.64 5.97
CA GLY A 102 10.75 -19.74 6.34
C GLY A 102 12.12 -19.62 5.69
N MET A 103 12.18 -19.29 4.39
CA MET A 103 13.43 -19.05 3.68
C MET A 103 14.20 -17.87 4.29
N LEU A 104 13.53 -16.74 4.55
CA LEU A 104 14.13 -15.57 5.20
C LEU A 104 14.65 -15.89 6.61
N LEU A 105 13.93 -16.70 7.38
CA LEU A 105 14.38 -17.17 8.70
C LEU A 105 15.64 -18.03 8.57
N VAL A 106 15.67 -18.99 7.66
CA VAL A 106 16.87 -19.81 7.38
C VAL A 106 18.05 -18.94 6.97
N MET A 107 17.83 -17.98 6.06
CA MET A 107 18.86 -17.03 5.64
C MET A 107 19.36 -16.16 6.81
N GLY A 108 18.46 -15.74 7.70
CA GLY A 108 18.79 -14.98 8.91
C GLY A 108 19.63 -15.79 9.90
N VAL A 109 19.26 -17.04 10.16
CA VAL A 109 20.01 -17.97 11.05
C VAL A 109 21.39 -18.25 10.48
N LEU A 110 21.50 -18.46 9.17
CA LEU A 110 22.77 -18.65 8.47
C LEU A 110 23.57 -17.34 8.29
N ARG A 111 23.06 -16.21 8.81
CA ARG A 111 23.67 -14.87 8.72
C ARG A 111 24.00 -14.45 7.28
N MET A 112 23.18 -14.87 6.32
CA MET A 112 23.35 -14.55 4.90
C MET A 112 22.97 -13.11 4.53
N GLY A 113 22.80 -12.22 5.52
CA GLY A 113 22.59 -10.80 5.28
C GLY A 113 23.71 -10.12 4.48
N PHE A 114 24.93 -10.69 4.50
CA PHE A 114 26.04 -10.20 3.69
C PHE A 114 25.76 -10.28 2.17
N ILE A 115 24.85 -11.16 1.74
CA ILE A 115 24.46 -11.29 0.33
C ILE A 115 23.87 -9.98 -0.20
N ALA A 116 23.14 -9.24 0.64
CA ALA A 116 22.57 -7.95 0.26
C ALA A 116 23.65 -6.92 -0.12
N ASN A 117 24.88 -7.07 0.40
CA ASN A 117 26.01 -6.18 0.08
C ASN A 117 26.59 -6.44 -1.32
N PHE A 118 26.28 -7.57 -1.97
CA PHE A 118 26.68 -7.84 -3.36
C PHE A 118 25.71 -7.25 -4.39
N LEU A 119 24.56 -6.74 -3.97
CA LEU A 119 23.66 -6.03 -4.86
C LEU A 119 24.23 -4.65 -5.17
N SER A 120 24.66 -4.46 -6.41
CA SER A 120 25.24 -3.19 -6.84
C SER A 120 24.17 -2.10 -6.84
N HIS A 121 24.59 -0.86 -6.55
CA HIS A 121 23.70 0.30 -6.58
C HIS A 121 22.92 0.44 -7.91
N PRO A 122 23.51 0.19 -9.10
CA PRO A 122 22.76 0.18 -10.36
C PRO A 122 21.64 -0.86 -10.44
N VAL A 123 21.85 -2.06 -9.89
CA VAL A 123 20.82 -3.13 -9.89
C VAL A 123 19.63 -2.72 -9.03
N ILE A 124 19.90 -2.20 -7.82
CA ILE A 124 18.85 -1.72 -6.91
C ILE A 124 18.10 -0.54 -7.54
N ALA A 125 18.81 0.43 -8.11
CA ALA A 125 18.20 1.58 -8.78
C ALA A 125 17.33 1.17 -9.98
N GLY A 126 17.82 0.21 -10.80
CA GLY A 126 17.05 -0.36 -11.91
C GLY A 126 15.78 -1.06 -11.43
N PHE A 127 15.88 -1.90 -10.40
CA PHE A 127 14.74 -2.59 -9.80
C PHE A 127 13.69 -1.62 -9.24
N ILE A 128 14.11 -0.60 -8.48
CA ILE A 128 13.21 0.41 -7.91
C ILE A 128 12.51 1.19 -9.02
N THR A 129 13.24 1.59 -10.06
CA THR A 129 12.68 2.36 -11.19
C THR A 129 11.66 1.54 -11.97
N ALA A 130 12.01 0.30 -12.32
CA ALA A 130 11.13 -0.62 -13.04
C ALA A 130 9.87 -0.95 -12.22
N SER A 131 10.04 -1.24 -10.94
CA SER A 131 8.93 -1.50 -10.02
C SER A 131 8.04 -0.28 -9.84
N GLY A 132 8.61 0.92 -9.76
CA GLY A 132 7.86 2.16 -9.68
C GLY A 132 7.00 2.41 -10.93
N LEU A 133 7.56 2.15 -12.12
CA LEU A 133 6.82 2.24 -13.38
C LEU A 133 5.69 1.21 -13.44
N LEU A 134 5.97 -0.04 -13.07
CA LEU A 134 4.96 -1.10 -13.01
C LEU A 134 3.83 -0.77 -12.02
N ILE A 135 4.16 -0.28 -10.82
CA ILE A 135 3.18 0.16 -9.84
C ILE A 135 2.32 1.28 -10.44
N ALA A 136 2.93 2.35 -10.95
CA ALA A 136 2.20 3.48 -11.52
C ALA A 136 1.24 3.05 -12.64
N THR A 137 1.71 2.20 -13.56
CA THR A 137 0.87 1.66 -14.64
C THR A 137 -0.25 0.78 -14.09
N SER A 138 0.03 -0.08 -13.10
CA SER A 138 -1.00 -0.92 -12.47
C SER A 138 -2.10 -0.11 -11.76
N GLN A 139 -1.80 1.11 -11.30
CA GLN A 139 -2.80 1.99 -10.68
C GLN A 139 -3.72 2.65 -11.71
N MET A 140 -3.32 2.73 -12.99
CA MET A 140 -4.12 3.39 -14.02
C MET A 140 -5.49 2.73 -14.20
N LYS A 141 -5.60 1.41 -14.04
CA LYS A 141 -6.89 0.71 -14.12
C LYS A 141 -7.90 1.22 -13.08
N HIS A 142 -7.43 1.53 -11.87
CA HIS A 142 -8.25 2.04 -10.78
C HIS A 142 -8.61 3.51 -10.95
N ILE A 143 -7.71 4.31 -11.55
CA ILE A 143 -8.00 5.72 -11.85
C ILE A 143 -8.97 5.83 -13.03
N LEU A 144 -8.76 5.06 -14.10
CA LEU A 144 -9.62 5.08 -15.30
C LEU A 144 -10.96 4.36 -15.07
N GLY A 145 -11.04 3.49 -14.06
CA GLY A 145 -12.22 2.67 -13.78
C GLY A 145 -12.47 1.58 -14.83
N VAL A 146 -11.40 0.98 -15.35
CA VAL A 146 -11.44 -0.04 -16.43
C VAL A 146 -11.02 -1.42 -15.92
N PRO A 147 -11.57 -2.52 -16.45
CA PRO A 147 -11.24 -3.88 -16.02
C PRO A 147 -9.94 -4.41 -16.65
N ALA A 148 -8.84 -3.65 -16.51
CA ALA A 148 -7.54 -4.07 -17.03
C ALA A 148 -6.80 -5.04 -16.09
N SER A 149 -6.10 -6.00 -16.68
CA SER A 149 -5.32 -7.04 -16.00
C SER A 149 -3.94 -7.23 -16.63
N GLY A 150 -2.99 -7.75 -15.86
CA GLY A 150 -1.61 -7.99 -16.28
C GLY A 150 -0.64 -7.90 -15.11
N TYR A 151 0.43 -8.69 -15.14
CA TYR A 151 1.46 -8.68 -14.09
C TYR A 151 2.77 -8.05 -14.57
N THR A 152 2.95 -7.97 -15.90
CA THR A 152 4.09 -7.28 -16.51
C THR A 152 3.67 -5.93 -17.10
N LEU A 153 4.64 -5.03 -17.26
CA LEU A 153 4.39 -3.70 -17.82
C LEU A 153 3.79 -3.76 -19.24
N PRO A 154 4.31 -4.57 -20.18
CA PRO A 154 3.74 -4.66 -21.53
C PRO A 154 2.31 -5.21 -21.54
N GLU A 155 2.03 -6.24 -20.74
CA GLU A 155 0.68 -6.81 -20.60
C GLU A 155 -0.31 -5.77 -20.08
N MET A 156 0.06 -5.06 -19.01
CA MET A 156 -0.80 -4.04 -18.42
C MET A 156 -1.07 -2.89 -19.39
N LEU A 157 -0.06 -2.40 -20.11
CA LEU A 157 -0.23 -1.35 -21.12
C LEU A 157 -1.15 -1.79 -22.26
N LEU A 158 -0.97 -3.00 -22.77
CA LEU A 158 -1.82 -3.55 -23.82
C LEU A 158 -3.26 -3.74 -23.34
N SER A 159 -3.44 -4.23 -22.11
CA SER A 159 -4.74 -4.43 -21.48
C SER A 159 -5.47 -3.10 -21.26
N LEU A 160 -4.76 -2.07 -20.77
CA LEU A 160 -5.29 -0.71 -20.64
C LEU A 160 -5.69 -0.11 -21.99
N ALA A 161 -4.87 -0.29 -23.02
CA ALA A 161 -5.17 0.21 -24.36
C ALA A 161 -6.42 -0.45 -24.96
N ARG A 162 -6.63 -1.75 -24.70
CA ARG A 162 -7.83 -2.48 -25.15
C ARG A 162 -9.11 -2.01 -24.45
N HIS A 163 -9.04 -1.70 -23.16
CA HIS A 163 -10.21 -1.28 -22.36
C HIS A 163 -10.35 0.24 -22.24
N ILE A 164 -9.66 1.03 -23.08
CA ILE A 164 -9.77 2.49 -23.04
C ILE A 164 -11.17 3.01 -23.41
N GLY A 165 -12.00 2.18 -24.03
CA GLY A 165 -13.41 2.49 -24.30
C GLY A 165 -14.33 2.31 -23.11
N ASP A 166 -13.91 1.54 -22.09
CA ASP A 166 -14.74 1.13 -20.95
C ASP A 166 -14.59 2.07 -19.74
N LEU A 167 -14.24 3.34 -19.98
CA LEU A 167 -13.96 4.31 -18.92
C LEU A 167 -15.19 4.55 -18.05
N ASN A 168 -15.01 4.46 -16.73
CA ASN A 168 -15.99 4.96 -15.78
C ASN A 168 -15.67 6.43 -15.46
N LEU A 169 -16.38 7.36 -16.11
CA LEU A 169 -16.14 8.79 -15.97
C LEU A 169 -16.22 9.30 -14.52
N PRO A 170 -17.19 8.87 -13.67
CA PRO A 170 -17.18 9.22 -12.26
C PRO A 170 -15.92 8.76 -11.52
N THR A 171 -15.47 7.52 -11.76
CA THR A 171 -14.22 6.97 -11.19
C THR A 171 -13.01 7.77 -11.66
N LEU A 172 -12.97 8.15 -12.94
CA LEU A 172 -11.92 8.99 -13.51
C LEU A 172 -11.82 10.35 -12.81
N LEU A 173 -12.95 11.03 -12.61
CA LEU A 173 -12.96 12.34 -11.93
C LEU A 173 -12.50 12.23 -10.48
N ILE A 174 -12.95 11.19 -9.75
CA ILE A 174 -12.53 10.95 -8.37
C ILE A 174 -11.04 10.59 -8.32
N GLY A 175 -10.59 9.65 -9.15
CA GLY A 175 -9.22 9.16 -9.17
C GLY A 175 -8.22 10.22 -9.61
N ALA A 176 -8.50 10.92 -10.71
CA ALA A 176 -7.67 12.02 -11.19
C ALA A 176 -7.70 13.22 -10.23
N GLY A 177 -8.87 13.57 -9.69
CA GLY A 177 -9.03 14.65 -8.71
C GLY A 177 -8.27 14.37 -7.42
N SER A 178 -8.38 13.15 -6.89
CA SER A 178 -7.62 12.71 -5.70
C SER A 178 -6.13 12.73 -5.97
N THR A 179 -5.68 12.21 -7.11
CA THR A 179 -4.27 12.22 -7.49
C THR A 179 -3.72 13.64 -7.59
N ALA A 180 -4.43 14.53 -8.28
CA ALA A 180 -4.07 15.94 -8.41
C ALA A 180 -4.00 16.63 -7.04
N PHE A 181 -4.98 16.37 -6.17
CA PHE A 181 -4.99 16.86 -4.80
C PHE A 181 -3.77 16.38 -4.00
N LEU A 182 -3.41 15.09 -4.07
CA LEU A 182 -2.24 14.55 -3.37
C LEU A 182 -0.93 15.19 -3.86
N PHE A 183 -0.78 15.40 -5.17
CA PHE A 183 0.37 16.12 -5.72
C PHE A 183 0.41 17.57 -5.26
N TRP A 184 -0.75 18.24 -5.23
CA TRP A 184 -0.87 19.62 -4.77
C TRP A 184 -0.58 19.76 -3.27
N VAL A 185 -1.09 18.86 -2.42
CA VAL A 185 -0.79 18.88 -0.99
C VAL A 185 0.72 18.72 -0.76
N ARG A 186 1.36 17.81 -1.49
CA ARG A 186 2.80 17.55 -1.30
C ARG A 186 3.70 18.68 -1.80
N LYS A 187 3.33 19.38 -2.88
CA LYS A 187 4.17 20.41 -3.53
C LYS A 187 3.72 21.86 -3.30
N GLY A 188 2.41 22.11 -3.31
CA GLY A 188 1.79 23.43 -3.31
C GLY A 188 1.39 23.95 -1.92
N MET A 189 1.22 23.08 -0.93
CA MET A 189 0.76 23.47 0.41
C MET A 189 1.74 24.40 1.13
N LYS A 190 3.04 24.02 1.18
CA LYS A 190 4.10 24.83 1.83
C LYS A 190 4.21 26.24 1.23
N PRO A 191 4.30 26.42 -0.11
CA PRO A 191 4.31 27.75 -0.73
C PRO A 191 3.06 28.60 -0.45
N LEU A 192 1.88 27.99 -0.44
CA LEU A 192 0.62 28.72 -0.26
C LEU A 192 0.48 29.26 1.17
N LEU A 193 0.81 28.45 2.17
CA LEU A 193 0.80 28.88 3.58
C LEU A 193 1.81 30.02 3.85
N LYS A 194 2.98 29.97 3.20
CA LYS A 194 3.97 31.06 3.27
C LYS A 194 3.46 32.34 2.62
N ARG A 195 2.73 32.25 1.50
CA ARG A 195 2.11 33.41 0.83
C ARG A 195 0.97 34.03 1.64
N MET A 196 0.25 33.26 2.44
CA MET A 196 -0.84 33.73 3.29
C MET A 196 -0.35 34.42 4.59
N GLY A 197 0.96 34.60 4.78
CA GLY A 197 1.50 35.34 5.93
C GLY A 197 1.52 34.55 7.25
N MET A 198 1.21 33.25 7.23
CA MET A 198 1.35 32.39 8.41
C MET A 198 2.83 32.02 8.62
N GLY A 199 3.59 32.89 9.30
CA GLY A 199 5.01 32.70 9.63
C GLY A 199 5.34 31.51 10.54
N MET A 200 4.33 30.79 11.06
CA MET A 200 4.47 29.54 11.83
C MET A 200 4.27 28.26 10.97
N ALA A 201 4.32 28.39 9.64
CA ALA A 201 3.89 27.38 8.68
C ALA A 201 4.70 26.08 8.63
N ASP A 202 5.96 26.03 9.09
CA ASP A 202 6.80 24.85 8.78
C ASP A 202 6.34 23.57 9.51
N GLY A 203 5.94 23.64 10.78
CA GLY A 203 5.42 22.48 11.53
C GLY A 203 3.99 22.06 11.16
N ILE A 204 3.10 23.05 11.02
CA ILE A 204 1.69 22.81 10.65
C ILE A 204 1.60 22.30 9.20
N SER A 205 2.40 22.87 8.28
CA SER A 205 2.39 22.43 6.88
C SER A 205 2.94 21.02 6.71
N ASP A 206 3.95 20.64 7.50
CA ASP A 206 4.48 19.27 7.43
C ASP A 206 3.45 18.25 7.94
N THR A 207 2.78 18.56 9.05
CA THR A 207 1.70 17.73 9.61
C THR A 207 0.52 17.63 8.65
N LEU A 208 0.07 18.76 8.08
CA LEU A 208 -1.05 18.79 7.13
C LEU A 208 -0.72 18.02 5.85
N SER A 209 0.53 18.09 5.37
CA SER A 209 0.97 17.34 4.20
C SER A 209 0.97 15.83 4.45
N ARG A 210 1.26 15.40 5.68
CA ARG A 210 1.22 13.99 6.11
C ARG A 210 -0.21 13.45 6.25
N ILE A 211 -1.16 14.28 6.67
CA ILE A 211 -2.57 13.90 6.84
C ILE A 211 -3.36 14.04 5.51
N GLY A 212 -2.81 14.73 4.52
CA GLY A 212 -3.42 14.91 3.19
C GLY A 212 -4.08 13.67 2.57
N PRO A 213 -3.42 12.49 2.54
CA PRO A 213 -4.04 11.28 2.00
C PRO A 213 -5.29 10.82 2.77
N VAL A 214 -5.32 11.00 4.09
CA VAL A 214 -6.48 10.67 4.93
C VAL A 214 -7.65 11.59 4.57
N LEU A 215 -7.39 12.89 4.41
CA LEU A 215 -8.40 13.85 3.98
C LEU A 215 -8.96 13.50 2.60
N ALA A 216 -8.10 13.09 1.66
CA ALA A 216 -8.55 12.62 0.35
C ALA A 216 -9.51 11.45 0.48
N ILE A 217 -9.19 10.44 1.31
CA ILE A 217 -10.04 9.27 1.54
C ILE A 217 -11.38 9.67 2.17
N ILE A 218 -11.38 10.52 3.19
CA ILE A 218 -12.61 10.95 3.86
C ILE A 218 -13.51 11.70 2.88
N VAL A 219 -12.95 12.68 2.15
CA VAL A 219 -13.72 13.50 1.21
C VAL A 219 -14.27 12.65 0.06
N THR A 220 -13.47 11.76 -0.53
CA THR A 220 -13.97 10.89 -1.61
C THR A 220 -15.00 9.89 -1.13
N THR A 221 -14.84 9.33 0.08
CA THR A 221 -15.85 8.44 0.68
C THR A 221 -17.17 9.16 0.88
N LEU A 222 -17.13 10.39 1.41
CA LEU A 222 -18.33 11.22 1.57
C LEU A 222 -18.97 11.58 0.23
N LEU A 223 -18.18 11.96 -0.77
CA LEU A 223 -18.69 12.25 -2.12
C LEU A 223 -19.37 11.03 -2.75
N VAL A 224 -18.75 9.85 -2.64
CA VAL A 224 -19.30 8.58 -3.14
C VAL A 224 -20.63 8.25 -2.46
N ALA A 225 -20.71 8.43 -1.15
CA ALA A 225 -21.92 8.16 -0.38
C ALA A 225 -23.05 9.19 -0.61
N LEU A 226 -22.73 10.48 -0.77
CA LEU A 226 -23.74 11.54 -0.89
C LEU A 226 -24.36 11.64 -2.29
N LEU A 227 -23.65 11.20 -3.33
CA LEU A 227 -24.13 11.28 -4.71
C LEU A 227 -24.47 9.90 -5.30
N ASP A 228 -24.54 8.87 -4.44
CA ASP A 228 -24.81 7.46 -4.79
C ASP A 228 -23.97 6.98 -6.00
N LEU A 229 -22.67 7.32 -5.99
CA LEU A 229 -21.78 6.99 -7.11
C LEU A 229 -21.53 5.49 -7.24
N ALA A 230 -21.78 4.70 -6.19
CA ALA A 230 -21.72 3.25 -6.23
C ALA A 230 -22.69 2.68 -7.29
N ASP A 231 -23.92 3.21 -7.37
CA ASP A 231 -24.92 2.82 -8.36
C ASP A 231 -24.54 3.27 -9.78
N ARG A 232 -23.62 4.23 -9.90
CA ARG A 232 -23.05 4.71 -11.18
C ARG A 232 -21.78 3.96 -11.58
N GLY A 233 -21.52 2.80 -10.96
CA GLY A 233 -20.42 1.92 -11.32
C GLY A 233 -19.07 2.30 -10.74
N VAL A 234 -19.01 3.21 -9.75
CA VAL A 234 -17.77 3.45 -8.99
C VAL A 234 -17.51 2.24 -8.09
N ALA A 235 -16.37 1.59 -8.29
CA ALA A 235 -15.96 0.48 -7.45
C ALA A 235 -15.68 0.96 -6.02
N ILE A 236 -16.37 0.34 -5.06
CA ILE A 236 -16.16 0.59 -3.63
C ILE A 236 -15.49 -0.62 -2.97
N VAL A 237 -14.78 -0.39 -1.88
CA VAL A 237 -14.12 -1.45 -1.09
C VAL A 237 -15.15 -2.45 -0.54
N GLY A 238 -16.38 -2.00 -0.30
CA GLY A 238 -17.46 -2.82 0.23
C GLY A 238 -17.36 -3.04 1.74
N ALA A 239 -18.10 -4.03 2.24
CA ALA A 239 -18.09 -4.37 3.66
C ALA A 239 -16.82 -5.14 4.02
N VAL A 240 -16.00 -4.54 4.88
CA VAL A 240 -14.82 -5.19 5.48
C VAL A 240 -15.29 -5.97 6.73
N PRO A 241 -15.25 -7.31 6.75
CA PRO A 241 -15.65 -8.11 7.90
C PRO A 241 -14.92 -7.66 9.18
N GLN A 242 -15.69 -7.40 10.22
CA GLN A 242 -15.15 -6.98 11.53
C GLN A 242 -14.70 -8.17 12.39
N SER A 243 -15.04 -9.40 11.99
CA SER A 243 -14.67 -10.62 12.71
C SER A 243 -13.30 -11.14 12.26
N PHE A 244 -12.49 -11.59 13.22
CA PHE A 244 -11.29 -12.38 12.95
C PHE A 244 -11.71 -13.69 12.24
N ARG A 245 -11.53 -13.78 10.92
CA ARG A 245 -11.72 -15.04 10.22
C ARG A 245 -10.52 -15.93 10.54
N PRO A 246 -10.74 -17.23 10.86
CA PRO A 246 -9.64 -18.18 10.94
C PRO A 246 -8.83 -18.15 9.63
N LEU A 247 -7.50 -18.09 9.72
CA LEU A 247 -6.64 -18.18 8.55
C LEU A 247 -6.92 -19.50 7.82
N PRO A 248 -7.00 -19.50 6.48
CA PRO A 248 -7.14 -20.74 5.73
C PRO A 248 -5.93 -21.65 6.01
N SER A 249 -6.10 -22.97 5.95
CA SER A 249 -4.97 -23.89 6.06
C SER A 249 -4.06 -23.73 4.84
N PRO A 250 -2.73 -23.60 5.01
CA PRO A 250 -1.80 -23.57 3.89
C PRO A 250 -1.87 -24.87 3.09
N ILE A 251 -1.81 -24.77 1.77
CA ILE A 251 -1.73 -25.93 0.88
C ILE A 251 -0.27 -26.42 0.90
N LEU A 252 -0.01 -27.56 1.55
CA LEU A 252 1.33 -28.13 1.71
C LEU A 252 1.63 -29.30 0.75
N ALA A 253 0.66 -29.70 -0.07
CA ALA A 253 0.81 -30.78 -1.06
C ALA A 253 0.32 -30.33 -2.45
N PRO A 254 1.05 -30.61 -3.54
CA PRO A 254 0.51 -30.48 -4.88
C PRO A 254 -0.54 -31.58 -5.09
N THR A 255 -1.77 -31.20 -5.38
CA THR A 255 -2.81 -32.10 -5.92
C THR A 255 -2.64 -32.23 -7.43
#